data_AF-A0A562TQN3-F1
#
_entry.id   AF-A0A562TQN3-F1
#
_cell.length_a   1.000
_cell.length_b   1.000
_cell.length_c   1.000
_cell.angle_alpha   90.00
_cell.angle_beta   90.00
_cell.angle_gamma   90.00
#
_symmetry.space_group_name_H-M   'P 1'
#
loop_
_entity.id
_entity.type
_entity.pdbx_description
1 polymer ?
#
loop_
_entity_poly.entity_id
_entity_poly.type
_entity_poly.pdbx_seq_one_letter_code
_entity_poly.pdbx_strand_id
1 'polypeptide(L)' 'MQGKKQYQEKLFTNFQLSDRVPSDNIYRKLKEVLDLQFLYTATAKYYGKDGQKSIDPIVFFKLLLVGYLENQPSDR' A
#
# COMPACT_ATOMS: atom_id res chain seq x y z
N MET A 1 -13.24 1.24 10.87
CA MET A 1 -13.24 0.10 9.91
C MET A 1 -11.93 0.11 9.12
N GLN A 2 -11.51 -1.01 8.51
CA GLN A 2 -10.39 -1.02 7.56
C GLN A 2 -10.76 -0.20 6.31
N GLY A 3 -10.06 0.90 6.05
CA GLY A 3 -10.33 1.77 4.90
C GLY A 3 -9.72 1.23 3.62
N LYS A 4 -10.25 0.11 3.12
CA LYS A 4 -9.81 -0.55 1.88
C LYS A 4 -9.58 0.49 0.76
N LYS A 5 -8.35 0.56 0.27
CA LYS A 5 -7.93 1.50 -0.77
C LYS A 5 -8.02 0.83 -2.12
N GLN A 6 -9.09 1.12 -2.85
CA GLN A 6 -9.18 0.81 -4.27
C GLN A 6 -8.41 1.88 -5.05
N TYR A 7 -7.30 1.48 -5.66
CA TYR A 7 -6.51 2.37 -6.49
C TYR A 7 -6.93 2.23 -7.95
N GLN A 8 -7.26 3.36 -8.56
CA GLN A 8 -7.47 3.49 -9.99
C GLN A 8 -6.71 4.72 -10.47
N GLU A 9 -6.01 4.59 -11.59
CA GLU A 9 -5.35 5.73 -12.22
C GLU A 9 -6.37 6.67 -12.84
N LYS A 10 -6.05 7.96 -12.84
CA LYS A 10 -6.93 8.98 -13.41
C LYS A 10 -6.85 8.93 -14.93
N LEU A 11 -7.98 8.64 -15.58
CA LEU A 11 -8.09 8.42 -17.03
C LEU A 11 -7.80 9.66 -17.90
N PHE A 12 -7.89 10.88 -17.35
CA PHE A 12 -7.76 12.15 -18.10
C PHE A 12 -6.64 13.03 -17.56
N THR A 13 -5.51 12.44 -17.19
CA THR A 13 -4.35 13.19 -16.70
C THR A 13 -3.20 13.01 -17.66
N ASN A 14 -2.61 14.11 -18.14
CA ASN A 14 -1.42 14.07 -19.01
C ASN A 14 -0.17 13.50 -18.30
N PHE A 15 -0.26 13.28 -16.99
CA PHE A 15 0.81 12.75 -16.17
C PHE A 15 0.29 11.58 -15.33
N GLN A 16 0.92 10.41 -15.49
CA GLN A 16 0.75 9.26 -14.64
C GLN A 16 2.11 8.90 -14.01
N LEU A 17 2.11 8.65 -12.70
CA LEU A 17 3.35 8.32 -11.99
C LEU A 17 3.88 6.95 -12.44
N SER A 18 2.99 6.00 -12.72
CA SER A 18 3.32 4.67 -13.21
C SER A 18 4.18 4.71 -14.47
N ASP A 19 3.88 5.59 -15.43
CA ASP A 19 4.65 5.78 -16.66
C ASP A 19 6.09 6.24 -16.42
N ARG A 20 6.36 6.87 -15.27
CA ARG A 20 7.70 7.37 -14.91
C ARG A 20 8.50 6.40 -14.05
N VAL A 21 7.87 5.33 -13.55
CA VAL A 21 8.56 4.28 -12.79
C VAL A 21 9.12 3.25 -13.78
N PRO A 22 10.44 3.00 -13.81
CA PRO A 22 11.05 2.00 -14.69
C PRO A 22 10.37 0.63 -14.59
N SER A 23 10.29 -0.09 -15.71
CA SER A 23 9.65 -1.42 -15.77
C SER A 23 10.39 -2.46 -14.93
N ASP A 24 11.71 -2.31 -14.77
CA ASP A 24 12.59 -3.18 -14.01
C ASP A 24 12.67 -2.84 -12.52
N ASN A 25 11.93 -1.81 -12.08
CA ASN A 25 11.90 -1.36 -10.68
C ASN A 25 11.54 -2.52 -9.73
N ILE A 26 12.34 -2.68 -8.68
CA ILE A 26 12.19 -3.70 -7.63
C ILE A 26 10.77 -3.76 -7.06
N TYR A 27 10.11 -2.63 -6.82
CA TYR A 27 8.76 -2.60 -6.24
C TYR A 27 7.68 -3.11 -7.20
N ARG A 28 7.90 -3.08 -8.51
CA ARG A 28 7.00 -3.73 -9.49
C ARG A 28 7.08 -5.25 -9.34
N LYS A 29 8.30 -5.81 -9.29
CA LYS A 29 8.52 -7.25 -9.07
C LYS A 29 7.98 -7.69 -7.70
N LEU A 30 8.23 -6.89 -6.66
CA LEU A 30 7.73 -7.16 -5.31
C LEU A 30 6.20 -7.22 -5.27
N LYS A 31 5.51 -6.31 -5.98
CA LYS A 31 4.05 -6.31 -6.08
C LYS A 31 3.49 -7.59 -6.72
N GLU A 32 4.24 -8.22 -7.63
CA GLU A 32 3.82 -9.46 -8.31
C GLU A 32 3.97 -10.70 -7.42
N VAL A 33 5.00 -10.75 -6.58
CA VAL A 33 5.32 -11.93 -5.76
C VAL A 33 4.77 -11.88 -4.34
N LEU A 34 4.56 -10.68 -3.78
CA LEU A 34 4.17 -10.50 -2.39
C LEU A 34 2.66 -10.31 -2.26
N ASP A 35 1.97 -11.39 -1.88
CA ASP A 35 0.54 -11.32 -1.52
C ASP A 35 0.36 -10.90 -0.06
N LEU A 36 -0.32 -9.77 0.15
CA LEU A 36 -0.63 -9.20 1.46
C LEU A 36 -2.13 -9.26 1.80
N GLN A 37 -2.97 -9.93 1.00
CA GLN A 37 -4.42 -10.00 1.24
C GLN A 37 -4.77 -10.58 2.62
N PHE A 38 -3.93 -11.47 3.16
CA PHE A 38 -4.11 -12.06 4.48
C PHE A 38 -4.17 -11.01 5.61
N LEU A 39 -3.58 -9.83 5.41
CA LEU A 39 -3.56 -8.75 6.40
C LEU A 39 -4.97 -8.22 6.71
N TYR A 40 -5.92 -8.30 5.77
CA TYR A 40 -7.29 -7.88 6.06
C TYR A 40 -7.89 -8.73 7.18
N THR A 41 -7.78 -10.05 7.09
CA THR A 41 -8.27 -10.96 8.13
C THR A 41 -7.43 -10.86 9.40
N ALA A 42 -6.10 -10.86 9.27
CA ALA A 42 -5.19 -10.86 10.41
C ALA A 42 -5.33 -9.61 11.27
N THR A 43 -5.62 -8.46 10.66
CA THR A 43 -5.69 -7.18 11.37
C THR A 43 -7.12 -6.75 11.72
N ALA A 44 -8.16 -7.45 11.27
CA ALA A 44 -9.56 -7.01 11.38
C ALA A 44 -9.96 -6.60 12.82
N LYS A 45 -9.49 -7.35 13.82
CA LYS A 45 -9.80 -7.10 15.24
C LYS A 45 -9.21 -5.80 15.81
N TYR A 46 -8.16 -5.25 15.18
CA TYR A 46 -7.49 -4.02 15.64
C TYR A 46 -8.10 -2.75 15.05
N TYR A 47 -8.98 -2.89 14.06
CA TYR A 47 -9.66 -1.76 13.46
C TYR A 47 -11.02 -1.55 14.12
N GLY A 48 -11.36 -0.29 14.42
CA GLY A 48 -12.69 0.05 14.95
C GLY A 48 -13.81 -0.39 14.01
N LYS A 49 -15.01 -0.64 14.55
CA LYS A 49 -16.18 -1.03 13.75
C LYS A 49 -16.97 0.15 13.23
N ASP A 50 -16.93 1.27 13.95
CA ASP A 50 -17.71 2.47 13.67
C ASP A 50 -16.83 3.70 13.43
N GLY A 51 -17.44 4.78 12.94
CA GLY A 51 -16.75 6.05 12.69
C GLY A 51 -15.94 6.09 11.40
N GLN A 52 -14.92 6.96 11.37
CA GLN A 52 -14.09 7.18 10.18
C GLN A 52 -13.30 5.92 9.83
N LYS A 53 -13.20 5.65 8.51
CA LYS A 53 -12.36 4.56 8.01
C LYS A 53 -10.89 4.88 8.29
N SER A 54 -10.20 3.96 8.95
CA SER A 54 -8.75 4.05 9.18
C SER A 54 -7.98 3.74 7.90
N ILE A 55 -6.65 3.83 7.92
CA ILE A 55 -5.80 3.45 6.79
C ILE A 55 -6.07 2.01 6.32
N ASP A 56 -5.80 1.71 5.04
CA ASP A 56 -5.82 0.32 4.57
C ASP A 56 -4.64 -0.44 5.21
N PRO A 57 -4.86 -1.60 5.87
CA PRO A 57 -3.79 -2.40 6.45
C PRO A 57 -2.71 -2.78 5.44
N ILE A 58 -3.06 -3.12 4.19
CA ILE A 58 -2.06 -3.44 3.16
C ILE A 58 -1.18 -2.22 2.85
N VAL A 59 -1.78 -1.02 2.79
CA VAL A 59 -1.03 0.21 2.54
C VAL A 59 -0.09 0.51 3.71
N PHE A 60 -0.57 0.37 4.94
CA PHE A 60 0.24 0.57 6.14
C PHE A 60 1.49 -0.34 6.14
N PHE A 61 1.32 -1.64 5.91
CA PHE A 61 2.44 -2.57 5.85
C PHE A 61 3.37 -2.33 4.65
N LYS A 62 2.85 -1.85 3.50
CA LYS A 62 3.69 -1.44 2.37
C LYS A 62 4.60 -0.27 2.72
N LEU A 63 4.11 0.72 3.48
CA LEU A 63 4.93 1.85 3.92
C LEU A 63 6.07 1.38 4.84
N LEU A 64 5.77 0.51 5.80
CA LEU A 64 6.80 -0.09 6.67
C LEU A 64 7.83 -0.89 5.89
N LEU A 65 7.38 -1.68 4.90
CA LEU A 65 8.26 -2.49 4.07
C LEU A 65 9.18 -1.63 3.21
N VAL A 66 8.67 -0.55 2.62
CA VAL A 66 9.50 0.42 1.87
C VAL A 66 10.52 1.07 2.80
N GLY A 67 10.12 1.53 3.98
CA GLY A 67 11.06 2.09 4.96
C GLY A 67 12.16 1.11 5.34
N TYR A 68 11.81 -0.17 5.55
CA TYR A 68 12.79 -1.22 5.80
C TYR A 68 13.74 -1.47 4.62
N LEU A 69 13.20 -1.61 3.40
CA LEU A 69 13.98 -1.90 2.18
C LEU A 69 14.91 -0.75 1.79
N GLU A 70 14.51 0.50 2.03
CA GLU A 70 15.31 1.69 1.77
C GLU A 70 16.25 2.05 2.93
N ASN A 71 16.33 1.21 3.97
CA ASN A 71 17.11 1.46 5.18
C ASN A 71 16.76 2.81 5.85
N GLN A 72 15.48 3.18 5.80
CA GLN A 72 14.86 4.34 6.44
C GLN A 72 13.77 3.86 7.41
N PRO A 73 14.13 3.29 8.57
CA PRO A 73 13.16 2.77 9.52
C PRO A 73 12.47 3.88 10.34
N SER A 74 12.85 5.14 10.11
CA SER A 74 12.28 6.29 10.79
C SER A 74 10.91 6.62 10.21
N ASP A 75 9.87 6.62 11.05
CA ASP A 75 8.57 7.25 10.75
C ASP A 75 8.61 8.79 10.96
N ARG A 76 9.77 9.35 11.31
CA ARG A 76 10.02 10.78 11.51
C ARG A 76 10.79 11.39 10.35
#